data_AF-A0A8B6GST7-F1
#
_entry.id   AF-A0A8B6GST7-F1
#
_cell.length_a   1.000
_cell.length_b   1.000
_cell.length_c   1.000
_cell.angle_alpha   90.00
_cell.angle_beta   90.00
_cell.angle_gamma   90.00
#
_symmetry.space_group_name_H-M   'P 1'
#
loop_
_entity.id
_entity.type
_entity.pdbx_description
1 polymer ?
#
loop_
_entity_poly.entity_id
_entity_poly.type
_entity_poly.pdbx_seq_one_letter_code
_entity_poly.pdbx_strand_id
1 'polypeptide(L)'
;MADCSQTLAAEKQIIWMAFSRTELMENITELGVLLVPVGSKSSSNEVNELEWRMSFSLSEKVLIHSFNHVQLICYYVPRVAHICYALLKIFSNSKKTLSKLLCSYYMKTLLFWILEETDGSKWTPDNLIHCFLVCVKRLCYWISINYIPNYFIPSHNMIDGKLSNKARNEMIRMLNRVLSDRGWVIIFFMRIL
;
A
#
# COMPACT_ATOMS: atom_id res chain seq x y z
N MET A 1 -23.47 9.33 -16.46
CA MET A 1 -22.01 9.39 -16.28
C MET A 1 -21.76 10.06 -14.94
N ALA A 2 -21.53 9.27 -13.89
CA ALA A 2 -21.32 9.81 -12.55
C ALA A 2 -19.91 10.39 -12.47
N ASP A 3 -19.84 11.63 -12.01
CA ASP A 3 -18.63 12.42 -11.83
C ASP A 3 -17.67 11.70 -10.84
N CYS A 4 -16.51 11.26 -11.35
CA CYS A 4 -15.45 10.60 -10.57
C CYS A 4 -14.94 11.50 -9.42
N SER A 5 -15.14 12.81 -9.55
CA SER A 5 -14.71 13.86 -8.62
C SER A 5 -15.55 13.90 -7.33
N GLN A 6 -16.82 13.46 -7.37
CA GLN A 6 -17.75 13.62 -6.24
C GLN A 6 -17.67 12.49 -5.21
N THR A 7 -17.20 11.30 -5.61
CA THR A 7 -17.17 10.12 -4.74
C THR A 7 -15.96 10.11 -3.78
N LEU A 8 -14.93 10.95 -4.02
CA LEU A 8 -13.72 11.01 -3.20
C LEU A 8 -13.85 11.87 -1.93
N ALA A 9 -14.89 12.70 -1.83
CA ALA A 9 -15.00 13.74 -0.81
C ALA A 9 -15.64 13.29 0.52
N ALA A 10 -16.38 12.18 0.54
CA ALA A 10 -17.35 11.95 1.63
C ALA A 10 -16.85 11.19 2.88
N GLU A 11 -15.67 10.57 2.90
CA GLU A 11 -15.28 9.70 4.05
C GLU A 11 -13.80 9.79 4.42
N LYS A 12 -13.28 10.99 4.69
CA LYS A 12 -11.86 11.15 5.02
C LYS A 12 -11.64 12.07 6.21
N GLN A 13 -11.41 11.50 7.39
CA GLN A 13 -11.18 12.24 8.63
C GLN A 13 -9.78 11.94 9.20
N ILE A 14 -9.07 13.03 9.57
CA ILE A 14 -7.76 13.12 10.29
C ILE A 14 -6.49 12.94 9.41
N ILE A 15 -5.32 13.61 9.51
CA ILE A 15 -4.83 14.99 9.73
C ILE A 15 -3.51 15.06 8.89
N TRP A 16 -3.28 16.11 8.10
CA TRP A 16 -1.99 16.40 7.42
C TRP A 16 -1.45 17.73 7.96
N MET A 17 -0.18 17.79 8.40
CA MET A 17 0.36 18.94 9.17
C MET A 17 1.22 19.93 8.36
N ALA A 18 1.27 19.82 7.03
CA ALA A 18 2.04 20.76 6.18
C ALA A 18 1.18 21.54 5.16
N PHE A 19 0.02 21.00 4.78
CA PHE A 19 -0.97 21.62 3.90
C PHE A 19 -2.34 21.46 4.54
N SER A 20 -3.25 22.42 4.33
CA SER A 20 -4.66 22.12 4.55
C SER A 20 -5.04 20.94 3.64
N ARG A 21 -5.80 19.95 4.17
CA ARG A 21 -6.23 18.77 3.39
C ARG A 21 -6.80 19.19 2.03
N THR A 22 -7.53 20.31 2.01
CA THR A 22 -8.16 20.90 0.83
C THR A 22 -7.14 21.31 -0.23
N GLU A 23 -6.10 22.05 0.14
CA GLU A 23 -5.07 22.54 -0.80
C GLU A 23 -4.21 21.40 -1.39
N LEU A 24 -3.93 20.35 -0.61
CA LEU A 24 -3.25 19.16 -1.12
C LEU A 24 -4.13 18.39 -2.10
N MET A 25 -5.43 18.25 -1.80
CA MET A 25 -6.37 17.54 -2.66
C MET A 25 -6.64 18.32 -3.95
N GLU A 26 -6.70 19.64 -3.89
CA GLU A 26 -6.79 20.53 -5.06
C GLU A 26 -5.56 20.36 -5.95
N ASN A 27 -4.34 20.48 -5.39
CA ASN A 27 -3.10 20.23 -6.12
C ASN A 27 -3.06 18.84 -6.78
N ILE A 28 -3.46 17.80 -6.05
CA ILE A 28 -3.49 16.43 -6.59
C ILE A 28 -4.51 16.31 -7.74
N THR A 29 -5.65 16.98 -7.63
CA THR A 29 -6.71 16.97 -8.64
C THR A 29 -6.27 17.71 -9.91
N GLU A 30 -5.58 18.84 -9.75
CA GLU A 30 -5.04 19.64 -10.87
C GLU A 30 -3.96 18.90 -11.67
N LEU A 31 -3.18 18.02 -11.03
CA LEU A 31 -2.16 17.21 -11.72
C LEU A 31 -2.75 16.19 -12.70
N GLY A 32 -4.03 15.85 -12.57
CA GLY A 32 -4.71 14.88 -13.42
C GLY A 32 -4.12 13.46 -13.33
N VAL A 33 -4.30 12.68 -14.39
CA VAL A 33 -3.91 11.27 -14.45
C VAL A 33 -3.09 11.00 -15.71
N LEU A 34 -1.97 10.30 -15.55
CA LEU A 34 -1.17 9.85 -16.68
C LEU A 34 -1.73 8.53 -17.23
N LEU A 35 -1.80 8.39 -18.55
CA LEU A 35 -2.13 7.12 -19.20
C LEU A 35 -0.84 6.46 -19.68
N VAL A 36 -0.57 5.24 -19.21
CA VAL A 36 0.59 4.44 -19.63
C VAL A 36 0.14 3.24 -20.46
N PRO A 37 0.84 2.89 -21.55
CA PRO A 37 0.48 1.76 -22.40
C PRO A 37 0.91 0.45 -21.72
N VAL A 38 0.10 0.00 -20.76
CA VAL A 38 0.32 -1.22 -19.98
C VAL A 38 -0.99 -1.99 -19.99
N GLY A 39 -1.07 -2.97 -20.87
CA GLY A 39 -2.27 -3.77 -20.96
C GLY A 39 -2.41 -4.85 -19.90
N SER A 40 -3.66 -5.27 -19.74
CA SER A 40 -4.11 -6.27 -18.79
C SER A 40 -3.64 -7.66 -19.21
N LYS A 41 -3.16 -8.44 -18.25
CA LYS A 41 -2.76 -9.83 -18.52
C LYS A 41 -3.94 -10.78 -18.76
N SER A 42 -5.17 -10.25 -18.70
CA SER A 42 -6.43 -10.99 -18.79
C SER A 42 -7.02 -11.01 -20.21
N SER A 43 -6.56 -10.14 -21.10
CA SER A 43 -7.09 -10.00 -22.47
C SER A 43 -6.20 -10.74 -23.48
N SER A 44 -6.77 -11.08 -24.64
CA SER A 44 -6.00 -11.63 -25.78
C SER A 44 -4.91 -10.65 -26.20
N ASN A 45 -3.78 -11.17 -26.71
CA ASN A 45 -2.59 -10.37 -27.00
C ASN A 45 -2.87 -9.13 -27.88
N GLU A 46 -3.82 -9.21 -28.82
CA GLU A 46 -4.18 -8.09 -29.71
C GLU A 46 -4.91 -6.94 -29.00
N VAL A 47 -5.74 -7.23 -28.00
CA VAL A 47 -6.47 -6.20 -27.24
C VAL A 47 -5.57 -5.60 -26.16
N ASN A 48 -4.65 -6.42 -25.62
CA ASN A 48 -3.68 -6.04 -24.61
C ASN A 48 -2.79 -4.85 -25.04
N GLU A 49 -2.38 -4.82 -26.31
CA GLU A 49 -1.53 -3.75 -26.85
C GLU A 49 -2.25 -2.39 -27.00
N LEU A 50 -3.59 -2.39 -26.97
CA LEU A 50 -4.41 -1.18 -27.07
C LEU A 50 -4.89 -0.66 -25.70
N GLU A 51 -4.56 -1.36 -24.62
CA GLU A 51 -5.01 -1.02 -23.28
C GLU A 51 -4.06 -0.02 -22.60
N TRP A 52 -4.68 0.97 -21.95
CA TRP A 52 -3.99 1.98 -21.18
C TRP A 52 -4.32 1.83 -19.70
N ARG A 53 -3.30 1.97 -18.85
CA ARG A 53 -3.46 1.98 -17.40
C ARG A 53 -3.30 3.40 -16.89
N MET A 54 -4.19 3.80 -15.99
CA MET A 54 -4.04 5.03 -15.22
C MET A 54 -2.83 4.95 -14.29
N SER A 55 -2.03 6.02 -14.26
CA SER A 55 -0.87 6.18 -13.39
C SER A 55 -0.97 7.52 -12.66
N PHE A 56 -0.86 7.43 -11.34
CA PHE A 56 -0.93 8.57 -10.42
C PHE A 56 0.46 8.94 -9.89
N SER A 57 1.53 8.65 -10.64
CA SER A 57 2.91 8.83 -10.17
C SER A 57 3.23 10.27 -9.77
N LEU A 58 2.61 11.27 -10.42
CA LEU A 58 2.74 12.68 -10.06
C LEU A 58 2.04 12.98 -8.73
N SER A 59 0.80 12.53 -8.57
CA SER A 59 0.03 12.66 -7.33
C SER A 59 0.70 11.94 -6.16
N GLU A 60 1.26 10.75 -6.40
CA GLU A 60 2.08 10.01 -5.43
C GLU A 60 3.27 10.86 -4.98
N LYS A 61 3.98 11.48 -5.92
CA LYS A 61 5.14 12.33 -5.61
C LYS A 61 4.74 13.51 -4.73
N VAL A 62 3.65 14.20 -5.05
CA VAL A 62 3.16 15.32 -4.23
C VAL A 62 2.71 14.86 -2.84
N LEU A 63 2.01 13.73 -2.76
CA LEU A 63 1.61 13.14 -1.49
C LEU A 63 2.83 12.84 -0.60
N ILE A 64 3.85 12.22 -1.17
CA ILE A 64 5.10 11.90 -0.46
C ILE A 64 5.80 13.18 0.01
N HIS A 65 5.86 14.21 -0.84
CA HIS A 65 6.49 15.49 -0.50
C HIS A 65 5.74 16.24 0.61
N SER A 66 4.46 15.94 0.83
CA SER A 66 3.65 16.52 1.92
C SER A 66 3.89 15.86 3.29
N PHE A 67 4.62 14.74 3.33
CA PHE A 67 4.89 14.01 4.56
C PHE A 67 5.86 14.79 5.47
N ASN A 68 5.60 14.79 6.78
CA ASN A 68 6.55 15.35 7.74
C ASN A 68 7.85 14.53 7.78
N HIS A 69 8.92 15.06 8.37
CA HIS A 69 10.25 14.43 8.36
C HIS A 69 10.24 12.98 8.90
N VAL A 70 9.38 12.67 9.86
CA VAL A 70 9.25 11.34 10.46
C VAL A 70 8.47 10.38 9.55
N GLN A 71 7.41 10.88 8.90
CA GLN A 71 6.65 10.16 7.88
C GLN A 71 7.51 9.89 6.63
N LEU A 72 8.34 10.85 6.21
CA LEU A 72 9.34 10.69 5.16
C LEU A 72 10.41 9.67 5.55
N ILE A 73 10.94 9.68 6.78
CA ILE A 73 11.87 8.63 7.26
C ILE A 73 11.19 7.24 7.21
N CYS A 74 9.92 7.14 7.62
CA CYS A 74 9.16 5.89 7.55
C CYS A 74 8.86 5.45 6.11
N TYR A 75 8.66 6.40 5.21
CA TYR A 75 8.40 6.17 3.79
C TYR A 75 9.69 5.83 2.99
N TYR A 76 10.80 6.53 3.23
CA TYR A 76 12.02 6.48 2.40
C TYR A 76 13.11 5.54 2.89
N VAL A 77 13.42 5.45 4.20
CA VAL A 77 14.79 5.05 4.55
C VAL A 77 14.97 3.53 4.75
N PRO A 78 14.19 2.80 5.59
CA PRO A 78 14.38 1.34 5.66
C PRO A 78 13.15 0.59 6.19
N ARG A 79 11.92 1.09 6.05
CA ARG A 79 10.75 0.45 6.67
C ARG A 79 9.88 -0.25 5.67
N VAL A 80 9.44 0.34 4.57
CA VAL A 80 8.50 -0.39 3.69
C VAL A 80 9.18 -1.32 2.73
N ALA A 81 10.18 -0.86 1.96
CA ALA A 81 10.99 -1.78 1.14
C ALA A 81 11.61 -2.91 1.99
N HIS A 82 11.98 -2.62 3.23
CA HIS A 82 12.57 -3.57 4.16
C HIS A 82 11.54 -4.44 4.90
N ILE A 83 10.36 -3.95 5.26
CA ILE A 83 9.21 -4.73 5.77
C ILE A 83 8.77 -5.70 4.68
N CYS A 84 8.67 -5.23 3.44
CA CYS A 84 8.36 -6.07 2.29
C CYS A 84 9.48 -7.06 2.05
N TYR A 85 10.75 -6.65 2.09
CA TYR A 85 11.90 -7.55 2.00
C TYR A 85 11.95 -8.54 3.17
N ALA A 86 11.56 -8.16 4.38
CA ALA A 86 11.48 -8.99 5.58
C ALA A 86 10.40 -10.05 5.42
N LEU A 87 9.18 -9.62 5.09
CA LEU A 87 8.07 -10.48 4.70
C LEU A 87 8.56 -11.45 3.61
N LEU A 88 9.11 -10.96 2.50
CA LEU A 88 9.66 -11.77 1.42
C LEU A 88 10.77 -12.75 1.88
N LYS A 89 11.65 -12.36 2.81
CA LYS A 89 12.77 -13.17 3.33
C LYS A 89 12.31 -14.26 4.28
N ILE A 90 11.37 -13.96 5.19
CA ILE A 90 10.68 -14.97 6.03
C ILE A 90 9.94 -15.96 5.13
N PHE A 91 9.44 -15.46 4.01
CA PHE A 91 8.63 -16.22 3.06
C PHE A 91 9.43 -16.81 1.90
N SER A 92 10.77 -16.74 1.88
CA SER A 92 11.60 -17.18 0.74
C SER A 92 11.55 -18.69 0.43
N ASN A 93 10.75 -19.46 1.19
CA ASN A 93 10.34 -20.83 0.84
C ASN A 93 8.98 -20.89 0.09
N SER A 94 8.34 -19.75 -0.18
CA SER A 94 7.03 -19.61 -0.82
C SER A 94 7.14 -18.97 -2.21
N LYS A 95 6.18 -19.32 -3.07
CA LYS A 95 6.21 -19.24 -4.54
C LYS A 95 6.23 -17.81 -5.10
N LYS A 96 6.66 -17.69 -6.38
CA LYS A 96 6.66 -16.50 -7.27
C LYS A 96 5.35 -15.68 -7.31
N THR A 97 4.21 -16.26 -6.90
CA THR A 97 2.92 -15.57 -6.81
C THR A 97 2.87 -14.62 -5.61
N LEU A 98 3.50 -14.99 -4.49
CA LEU A 98 3.51 -14.18 -3.28
C LEU A 98 4.36 -12.91 -3.46
N SER A 99 5.51 -13.04 -4.14
CA SER A 99 6.38 -11.90 -4.42
C SER A 99 5.77 -10.85 -5.34
N LYS A 100 4.91 -11.26 -6.28
CA LYS A 100 4.15 -10.33 -7.14
C LYS A 100 3.12 -9.51 -6.37
N LEU A 101 2.49 -10.11 -5.36
CA LEU A 101 1.47 -9.45 -4.53
C LEU A 101 2.08 -8.55 -3.46
N LEU A 102 3.31 -8.81 -3.04
CA LEU A 102 4.05 -7.97 -2.09
C LEU A 102 5.01 -7.00 -2.82
N CYS A 103 4.64 -6.57 -4.03
CA CYS A 103 5.45 -5.61 -4.77
C CYS A 103 5.40 -4.22 -4.13
N SER A 104 6.36 -3.37 -4.49
CA SER A 104 6.49 -2.01 -3.95
C SER A 104 5.21 -1.18 -4.09
N TYR A 105 4.42 -1.39 -5.15
CA TYR A 105 3.21 -0.62 -5.40
C TYR A 105 2.09 -0.89 -4.37
N TYR A 106 1.81 -2.16 -4.06
CA TYR A 106 0.75 -2.51 -3.10
C TYR A 106 1.12 -2.07 -1.69
N MET A 107 2.41 -2.02 -1.42
CA MET A 107 2.96 -1.68 -0.11
C MET A 107 2.98 -0.17 0.12
N LYS A 108 3.28 0.61 -0.93
CA LYS A 108 3.01 2.05 -0.92
C LYS A 108 1.53 2.35 -0.71
N THR A 109 0.65 1.63 -1.40
CA THR A 109 -0.80 1.80 -1.24
C THR A 109 -1.25 1.49 0.19
N LEU A 110 -0.79 0.38 0.77
CA LEU A 110 -1.04 0.03 2.17
C LEU A 110 -0.62 1.14 3.12
N LEU A 111 0.57 1.72 2.93
CA LEU A 111 1.03 2.83 3.75
C LEU A 111 0.16 4.06 3.62
N PHE A 112 -0.20 4.46 2.41
CA PHE A 112 -0.98 5.68 2.21
C PHE A 112 -2.31 5.61 2.97
N TRP A 113 -3.00 4.46 2.89
CA TRP A 113 -4.20 4.21 3.68
C TRP A 113 -3.93 4.24 5.19
N ILE A 114 -2.89 3.54 5.64
CA ILE A 114 -2.57 3.46 7.06
C ILE A 114 -2.16 4.82 7.64
N LEU A 115 -1.39 5.63 6.90
CA LEU A 115 -0.97 6.97 7.31
C LEU A 115 -2.17 7.92 7.39
N GLU A 116 -3.18 7.74 6.54
CA GLU A 116 -4.40 8.53 6.59
C GLU A 116 -5.30 8.14 7.77
N GLU A 117 -5.33 6.86 8.16
CA GLU A 117 -6.22 6.37 9.23
C GLU A 117 -5.61 6.37 10.62
N THR A 118 -4.29 6.55 10.72
CA THR A 118 -3.56 6.53 12.00
C THR A 118 -3.06 7.91 12.35
N ASP A 119 -3.03 8.19 13.66
CA ASP A 119 -2.45 9.43 14.15
C ASP A 119 -0.95 9.49 13.80
N GLY A 120 -0.56 10.52 13.05
CA GLY A 120 0.82 10.80 12.65
C GLY A 120 1.79 10.85 13.84
N SER A 121 1.34 11.24 15.03
CA SER A 121 2.14 11.27 16.26
C SER A 121 2.65 9.88 16.68
N LYS A 122 1.97 8.81 16.25
CA LYS A 122 2.33 7.42 16.55
C LYS A 122 3.48 6.88 15.70
N TRP A 123 3.91 7.60 14.67
CA TRP A 123 4.93 7.12 13.73
C TRP A 123 6.37 7.36 14.20
N THR A 124 6.65 7.20 15.50
CA THR A 124 7.98 7.44 16.06
C THR A 124 8.93 6.26 15.87
N PRO A 125 10.25 6.44 16.11
CA PRO A 125 11.20 5.34 16.18
C PRO A 125 10.80 4.26 17.19
N ASP A 126 10.38 4.66 18.39
CA ASP A 126 10.02 3.74 19.49
C ASP A 126 8.78 2.91 19.19
N ASN A 127 7.85 3.45 18.41
CA ASN A 127 6.60 2.79 18.06
C ASN A 127 6.66 2.03 16.72
N LEU A 128 7.84 1.90 16.12
CA LEU A 128 8.03 1.25 14.82
C LEU A 128 7.42 -0.14 14.76
N ILE A 129 7.77 -1.00 15.71
CA ILE A 129 7.32 -2.40 15.70
C ILE A 129 5.79 -2.44 15.73
N HIS A 130 5.17 -1.56 16.51
CA HIS A 130 3.72 -1.44 16.55
C HIS A 130 3.14 -0.98 15.20
N CYS A 131 3.67 0.08 14.60
CA CYS A 131 3.25 0.55 13.28
C CYS A 131 3.41 -0.53 12.20
N PHE A 132 4.48 -1.32 12.27
CA PHE A 132 4.66 -2.48 11.40
C PHE A 132 3.55 -3.53 11.59
N LEU A 133 3.25 -3.90 12.82
CA LEU A 133 2.18 -4.88 13.11
C LEU A 133 0.81 -4.37 12.66
N VAL A 134 0.56 -3.05 12.73
CA VAL A 134 -0.65 -2.42 12.18
C VAL A 134 -0.73 -2.63 10.65
N CYS A 135 0.36 -2.40 9.93
CA CYS A 135 0.43 -2.67 8.48
C CYS A 135 0.17 -4.15 8.16
N VAL A 136 0.80 -5.08 8.89
CA VAL A 136 0.60 -6.53 8.68
C VAL A 136 -0.84 -6.95 8.96
N LYS A 137 -1.44 -6.42 10.04
CA LYS A 137 -2.83 -6.70 10.40
C LYS A 137 -3.79 -6.20 9.32
N ARG A 138 -3.55 -4.99 8.80
CA ARG A 138 -4.34 -4.42 7.70
C ARG A 138 -4.21 -5.24 6.42
N LEU A 139 -2.99 -5.62 6.05
CA LEU A 139 -2.77 -6.47 4.89
C LEU A 139 -3.48 -7.83 5.05
N CYS A 140 -3.41 -8.44 6.23
CA CYS A 140 -4.11 -9.69 6.52
C CYS A 140 -5.62 -9.55 6.34
N TYR A 141 -6.20 -8.47 6.85
CA TYR A 141 -7.62 -8.14 6.66
C TYR A 141 -7.99 -8.02 5.18
N TRP A 142 -7.30 -7.18 4.41
CA TRP A 142 -7.58 -6.98 3.00
C TRP A 142 -7.45 -8.26 2.17
N ILE A 143 -6.44 -9.08 2.43
CA ILE A 143 -6.28 -10.37 1.78
C ILE A 143 -7.42 -11.32 2.16
N SER A 144 -7.91 -11.28 3.41
CA SER A 144 -9.02 -12.13 3.87
C SER A 144 -10.34 -11.83 3.15
N ILE A 145 -10.60 -10.56 2.87
CA ILE A 145 -11.78 -10.12 2.11
C ILE A 145 -11.54 -10.07 0.59
N ASN A 146 -10.36 -10.49 0.14
CA ASN A 146 -9.93 -10.47 -1.27
C ASN A 146 -10.03 -9.07 -1.92
N TYR A 147 -9.73 -8.02 -1.16
CA TYR A 147 -9.88 -6.65 -1.62
C TYR A 147 -8.73 -5.78 -1.13
N ILE A 148 -7.89 -5.32 -2.06
CA ILE A 148 -6.89 -4.27 -1.80
C ILE A 148 -7.29 -3.03 -2.61
N PRO A 149 -7.83 -1.98 -1.97
CA PRO A 149 -8.24 -0.77 -2.67
C PRO A 149 -7.01 -0.04 -3.23
N ASN A 150 -7.10 0.44 -4.46
CA ASN A 150 -6.14 1.45 -4.93
C ASN A 150 -6.33 2.74 -4.13
N TYR A 151 -5.25 3.47 -3.84
CA TYR A 151 -5.33 4.68 -3.03
C TYR A 151 -6.09 5.83 -3.72
N PHE A 152 -5.88 6.02 -5.03
CA PHE A 152 -6.53 7.09 -5.79
C PHE A 152 -7.89 6.69 -6.35
N ILE A 153 -8.09 5.39 -6.59
CA ILE A 153 -9.36 4.83 -7.06
C ILE A 153 -9.80 3.72 -6.10
N PRO A 154 -10.41 4.04 -4.95
CA PRO A 154 -10.74 3.06 -3.92
C PRO A 154 -11.57 1.87 -4.43
N SER A 155 -12.45 2.12 -5.42
CA SER A 155 -13.28 1.09 -6.07
C SER A 155 -12.48 0.06 -6.87
N HIS A 156 -11.26 0.40 -7.30
CA HIS A 156 -10.41 -0.48 -8.09
C HIS A 156 -9.62 -1.44 -7.20
N ASN A 157 -10.09 -2.68 -7.13
CA ASN A 157 -9.43 -3.76 -6.40
C ASN A 157 -8.15 -4.22 -7.12
N MET A 158 -7.00 -3.94 -6.51
CA MET A 158 -5.71 -4.25 -7.11
C MET A 158 -5.40 -5.75 -7.21
N ILE A 159 -6.06 -6.61 -6.43
CA ILE A 159 -5.83 -8.06 -6.44
C ILE A 159 -6.90 -8.86 -7.17
N ASP A 160 -7.88 -8.18 -7.78
CA ASP A 160 -8.95 -8.86 -8.51
C ASP A 160 -8.41 -9.74 -9.65
N GLY A 161 -8.92 -10.96 -9.75
CA GLY A 161 -8.48 -11.99 -10.70
C GLY A 161 -7.01 -12.46 -10.57
N LYS A 162 -6.20 -11.91 -9.64
CA LYS A 162 -4.75 -12.17 -9.56
C LYS A 162 -4.35 -13.22 -8.52
N LEU A 163 -5.27 -13.57 -7.61
CA LEU A 163 -4.97 -14.39 -6.45
C LEU A 163 -5.89 -15.61 -6.36
N SER A 164 -5.30 -16.80 -6.41
CA SER A 164 -6.05 -18.05 -6.21
C SER A 164 -6.37 -18.26 -4.73
N ASN A 165 -7.48 -18.97 -4.43
CA ASN A 165 -7.88 -19.30 -3.06
C ASN A 165 -6.76 -20.00 -2.27
N LYS A 166 -5.98 -20.87 -2.93
CA LYS A 166 -4.84 -21.55 -2.30
C LYS A 166 -3.75 -20.56 -1.88
N ALA A 167 -3.35 -19.67 -2.78
CA ALA A 167 -2.32 -18.67 -2.48
C ALA A 167 -2.80 -17.63 -1.46
N ARG A 168 -4.10 -17.29 -1.47
CA ARG A 168 -4.73 -16.41 -0.47
C ARG A 168 -4.65 -17.01 0.94
N ASN A 169 -5.08 -18.26 1.08
CA ASN A 169 -5.06 -18.96 2.36
C ASN A 169 -3.63 -19.20 2.87
N GLU A 170 -2.67 -19.40 1.96
CA GLU A 170 -1.24 -19.47 2.31
C GLU A 170 -0.76 -18.12 2.86
N MET A 171 -1.06 -17.02 2.17
CA MET A 171 -0.69 -15.68 2.60
C MET A 171 -1.29 -15.31 3.96
N ILE A 172 -2.58 -15.57 4.19
CA ILE A 172 -3.24 -15.29 5.48
C ILE A 172 -2.58 -16.08 6.61
N ARG A 173 -2.33 -17.38 6.41
CA ARG A 173 -1.61 -18.20 7.40
C ARG A 173 -0.24 -17.62 7.73
N MET A 174 0.47 -17.14 6.72
CA MET A 174 1.81 -16.56 6.88
C MET A 174 1.78 -15.22 7.62
N LEU A 175 0.86 -14.32 7.26
CA LEU A 175 0.67 -13.05 7.96
C LEU A 175 0.23 -13.27 9.42
N ASN A 176 -0.62 -14.26 9.68
CA ASN A 176 -1.01 -14.61 11.06
C ASN A 176 0.17 -15.15 11.87
N ARG A 177 1.10 -15.91 11.28
CA ARG A 177 2.33 -16.31 11.99
C ARG A 177 3.18 -15.10 12.39
N VAL A 178 3.29 -14.10 11.51
CA VAL A 178 3.99 -12.84 11.80
C VAL A 178 3.33 -12.08 12.95
N LEU A 179 1.99 -12.10 13.04
CA LEU A 179 1.25 -11.44 14.11
C LEU A 179 1.34 -12.18 15.46
N SER A 180 1.39 -13.51 15.43
CA SER A 180 1.45 -14.36 16.64
C SER A 180 2.84 -14.44 17.26
N ASP A 181 3.90 -14.51 16.46
CA ASP A 181 5.27 -14.60 16.96
C ASP A 181 5.95 -13.23 16.86
N ARG A 182 6.00 -12.53 17.99
CA ARG A 182 6.63 -11.20 18.09
C ARG A 182 8.13 -11.26 18.39
N GLY A 183 8.64 -12.41 18.82
CA GLY A 183 10.01 -12.56 19.31
C GLY A 183 11.04 -12.36 18.19
N TRP A 184 10.83 -13.03 17.04
CA TRP A 184 11.70 -12.84 15.89
C TRP A 184 11.53 -11.46 15.24
N VAL A 185 10.34 -10.83 15.34
CA VAL A 185 10.12 -9.46 14.85
C VAL A 185 11.05 -8.51 15.58
N ILE A 186 11.11 -8.60 16.91
CA ILE A 186 12.00 -7.79 17.74
C ILE A 186 13.48 -8.05 17.37
N ILE A 187 13.90 -9.32 17.29
CA ILE A 187 15.27 -9.70 16.92
C ILE A 187 15.63 -9.19 15.51
N PHE A 188 14.69 -9.24 14.58
CA PHE A 188 14.86 -8.73 13.23
C PHE A 188 15.07 -7.22 13.24
N PHE A 189 14.21 -6.45 13.93
CA PHE A 189 14.37 -4.99 14.02
C PHE A 189 15.65 -4.57 14.78
N MET A 190 16.11 -5.35 15.77
CA MET A 190 17.39 -5.14 16.47
C MET A 190 18.64 -5.40 15.61
N ARG A 191 18.51 -6.08 14.47
CA ARG A 191 19.63 -6.33 13.54
C ARG A 191 19.76 -5.28 12.45
N ILE A 192 18.77 -4.41 12.31
CA ILE A 192 18.67 -3.39 11.26
C ILE A 192 18.76 -1.97 11.80
N LEU A 193 18.44 -1.77 13.08
CA LEU A 193 18.75 -0.57 13.84
C LEU A 193 20.15 -0.70 14.46
#